data_AF-A0A435G3W2-F1
#
_entry.id   AF-A0A435G3W2-F1
#
_cell.length_a   1.000
_cell.length_b   1.000
_cell.length_c   1.000
_cell.angle_alpha   90.00
_cell.angle_beta   90.00
_cell.angle_gamma   90.00
#
_symmetry.space_group_name_H-M   'P 1'
#
loop_
_entity.id
_entity.type
_entity.pdbx_description
1 polymer ?
#
loop_
_entity_poly.entity_id
_entity_poly.type
_entity_poly.pdbx_seq_one_letter_code
_entity_poly.pdbx_strand_id
1 'polypeptide(L)'
;MTKPATQTPNSAPTTDDPFLWLEDRTAKQSLDWVHRQNEITVGELQGDPFYQASFQTALDLMTAEDNIAVGAAKAGHVYNFWQDKTNVLGLWRRTTVASYKTEKPDWETIIDFDQLAAEEGIKWVFGGASRLYPDFNLCLVSMSPDGGDASEMREFDIATKSFVEGGFRAPASKSGFSWLDKDTVIVSAAFDEADKTESGYPRIIKLWKRDTKLEDATPIFEAQKEDLAVGAAVEYDGDRRYLVLARTLNFFASHIFLRLPSGENKQLPLPDDMTDTAIFRDQLVFGVRSAWTAPDGTVCKPDGLYSLDLARWVETGAIGPVETLFEPAYRVSIAGIARTRDRLVVSLMDNGRGKG
;
A
#
# COMPACT_ATOMS: atom_id res chain seq x y z
N MET A 1 -21.93 -43.67 -35.01
CA MET A 1 -22.63 -42.38 -35.17
C MET A 1 -23.73 -42.31 -34.12
N THR A 2 -23.38 -41.77 -32.95
CA THR A 2 -24.29 -41.61 -31.80
C THR A 2 -24.65 -40.13 -31.75
N LYS A 3 -25.95 -39.83 -31.90
CA LYS A 3 -26.50 -38.46 -31.83
C LYS A 3 -26.21 -37.83 -30.45
N PRO A 4 -25.83 -36.55 -30.36
CA PRO A 4 -25.74 -35.86 -29.09
C PRO A 4 -27.14 -35.60 -28.52
N ALA A 5 -27.31 -35.81 -27.22
CA ALA A 5 -28.49 -35.39 -26.48
C ALA A 5 -28.54 -33.86 -26.41
N THR A 6 -29.65 -33.29 -26.83
CA THR A 6 -29.95 -31.86 -26.73
C THR A 6 -29.99 -31.44 -25.26
N GLN A 7 -29.02 -30.66 -24.81
CA GLN A 7 -29.11 -29.97 -23.52
C GLN A 7 -30.20 -28.90 -23.62
N THR A 8 -31.26 -29.08 -22.84
CA THR A 8 -32.28 -28.07 -22.60
C THR A 8 -31.58 -26.84 -22.01
N PRO A 9 -31.85 -25.61 -22.49
CA PRO A 9 -31.32 -24.41 -21.87
C PRO A 9 -31.82 -24.38 -20.41
N ASN A 10 -30.88 -24.36 -19.48
CA ASN A 10 -31.17 -24.16 -18.07
C ASN A 10 -31.60 -22.69 -17.93
N SER A 11 -32.91 -22.43 -17.93
CA SER A 11 -33.46 -21.12 -17.63
C SER A 11 -33.02 -20.73 -16.23
N ALA A 12 -32.04 -19.83 -16.12
CA ALA A 12 -31.72 -19.21 -14.85
C ALA A 12 -32.99 -18.55 -14.32
N PRO A 13 -33.38 -18.76 -13.05
CA PRO A 13 -34.46 -17.99 -12.47
C PRO A 13 -34.05 -16.51 -12.52
N THR A 14 -34.85 -15.68 -13.18
CA THR A 14 -34.82 -14.23 -12.96
C THR A 14 -35.22 -14.01 -11.52
N THR A 15 -34.24 -13.90 -10.63
CA THR A 15 -34.45 -13.34 -9.31
C THR A 15 -34.84 -11.89 -9.53
N ASP A 16 -36.14 -11.57 -9.41
CA ASP A 16 -36.61 -10.20 -9.24
C ASP A 16 -35.99 -9.68 -7.95
N ASP A 17 -34.86 -8.99 -8.04
CA ASP A 17 -34.22 -8.34 -6.91
C ASP A 17 -34.89 -6.98 -6.68
N PRO A 18 -35.72 -6.84 -5.62
CA PRO A 18 -36.42 -5.58 -5.34
C PRO A 18 -35.46 -4.44 -4.94
N PHE A 19 -34.19 -4.74 -4.69
CA PHE A 19 -33.16 -3.81 -4.26
C PHE A 19 -32.13 -3.49 -5.34
N LEU A 20 -32.29 -4.00 -6.58
CA LEU A 20 -31.35 -3.77 -7.68
C LEU A 20 -31.00 -2.29 -7.91
N TRP A 21 -31.96 -1.39 -7.69
CA TRP A 21 -31.75 0.06 -7.82
C TRP A 21 -30.73 0.64 -6.82
N LEU A 22 -30.47 -0.03 -5.70
CA LEU A 22 -29.44 0.37 -4.73
C LEU A 22 -28.01 0.09 -5.23
N GLU A 23 -27.82 -0.72 -6.29
CA GLU A 23 -26.50 -0.99 -6.86
C GLU A 23 -25.89 0.25 -7.55
N ASP A 24 -26.71 1.14 -8.11
CA ASP A 24 -26.25 2.46 -8.53
C ASP A 24 -26.10 3.36 -7.31
N ARG A 25 -24.88 3.36 -6.77
CA ARG A 25 -24.47 4.13 -5.58
C ARG A 25 -24.54 5.64 -5.77
N THR A 26 -24.66 6.12 -7.02
CA THR A 26 -24.68 7.55 -7.36
C THR A 26 -26.06 8.05 -7.76
N ALA A 27 -27.00 7.14 -8.05
CA ALA A 27 -28.36 7.50 -8.40
C ALA A 27 -29.03 8.29 -7.27
N LYS A 28 -29.80 9.32 -7.66
CA LYS A 28 -30.57 10.13 -6.72
C LYS A 28 -31.47 9.27 -5.83
N GLN A 29 -32.12 8.24 -6.38
CA GLN A 29 -33.00 7.35 -5.64
C GLN A 29 -32.26 6.63 -4.49
N SER A 30 -31.07 6.07 -4.79
CA SER A 30 -30.18 5.41 -3.83
C SER A 30 -29.74 6.35 -2.73
N LEU A 31 -29.25 7.54 -3.10
CA LEU A 31 -28.81 8.56 -2.13
C LEU A 31 -29.97 9.04 -1.25
N ASP A 32 -31.14 9.32 -1.82
CA ASP A 32 -32.32 9.73 -1.06
C ASP A 32 -32.74 8.65 -0.05
N TRP A 33 -32.63 7.38 -0.41
CA TRP A 33 -32.91 6.28 0.53
C TRP A 33 -31.88 6.18 1.63
N VAL A 34 -30.58 6.27 1.29
CA VAL A 34 -29.49 6.28 2.29
C VAL A 34 -29.67 7.44 3.28
N HIS A 35 -30.00 8.64 2.80
CA HIS A 35 -30.26 9.78 3.67
C HIS A 35 -31.42 9.51 4.65
N ARG A 36 -32.54 8.94 4.17
CA ARG A 36 -33.66 8.56 5.05
C ARG A 36 -33.27 7.50 6.08
N GLN A 37 -32.49 6.48 5.69
CA GLN A 37 -32.02 5.46 6.63
C GLN A 37 -31.08 6.06 7.67
N ASN A 38 -30.15 6.93 7.23
CA ASN A 38 -29.24 7.63 8.13
C ASN A 38 -29.98 8.50 9.14
N GLU A 39 -31.02 9.24 8.73
CA GLU A 39 -31.85 10.04 9.64
C GLU A 39 -32.51 9.18 10.73
N ILE A 40 -33.05 8.01 10.37
CA ILE A 40 -33.65 7.06 11.31
C ILE A 40 -32.58 6.57 12.30
N THR A 41 -31.48 6.03 11.79
CA THR A 41 -30.42 5.44 12.63
C THR A 41 -29.73 6.49 13.52
N VAL A 42 -29.44 7.68 13.01
CA VAL A 42 -28.85 8.76 13.81
C VAL A 42 -29.83 9.19 14.90
N GLY A 43 -31.12 9.33 14.58
CA GLY A 43 -32.15 9.67 15.56
C GLY A 43 -32.27 8.63 16.69
N GLU A 44 -32.25 7.35 16.34
CA GLU A 44 -32.30 6.25 17.33
C GLU A 44 -31.05 6.25 18.22
N LEU A 45 -29.85 6.32 17.62
CA LEU A 45 -28.59 6.28 18.37
C LEU A 45 -28.39 7.52 19.25
N GLN A 46 -28.69 8.72 18.74
CA GLN A 46 -28.57 9.97 19.52
C GLN A 46 -29.65 10.12 20.57
N GLY A 47 -30.79 9.44 20.39
CA GLY A 47 -31.87 9.38 21.38
C GLY A 47 -31.56 8.48 22.58
N ASP A 48 -30.54 7.62 22.50
CA ASP A 48 -30.13 6.77 23.62
C ASP A 48 -29.57 7.65 24.78
N PRO A 49 -30.06 7.50 26.02
CA PRO A 49 -29.58 8.27 27.17
C PRO A 49 -28.07 8.18 27.44
N PHE A 50 -27.41 7.11 27.00
CA PHE A 50 -25.97 6.91 27.14
C PHE A 50 -25.15 7.55 26.01
N TYR A 51 -25.79 7.97 24.91
CA TYR A 51 -25.08 8.48 23.73
C TYR A 51 -24.15 9.64 24.07
N GLN A 52 -24.66 10.68 24.72
CA GLN A 52 -23.89 11.91 24.94
C GLN A 52 -22.64 11.65 25.80
N ALA A 53 -22.75 10.82 26.84
CA ALA A 53 -21.61 10.47 27.70
C ALA A 53 -20.57 9.63 26.94
N SER A 54 -21.02 8.69 26.10
CA SER A 54 -20.15 7.83 25.30
C SER A 54 -19.45 8.62 24.20
N PHE A 55 -20.19 9.49 23.50
CA PHE A 55 -19.66 10.41 22.49
C PHE A 55 -18.60 11.33 23.09
N GLN A 56 -18.87 11.96 24.24
CA GLN A 56 -17.92 12.85 24.88
C GLN A 56 -16.66 12.11 25.32
N THR A 57 -16.81 10.92 25.89
CA THR A 57 -15.68 10.06 26.28
C THR A 57 -14.82 9.69 25.07
N ALA A 58 -15.45 9.26 23.97
CA ALA A 58 -14.75 8.93 22.74
C ALA A 58 -14.04 10.16 22.15
N LEU A 59 -14.71 11.31 22.11
CA LEU A 59 -14.13 12.55 21.62
C LEU A 59 -12.92 12.98 22.45
N ASP A 60 -13.02 12.94 23.78
CA ASP A 60 -11.91 13.31 24.67
C ASP A 60 -10.72 12.37 24.53
N LEU A 61 -10.93 11.06 24.38
CA LEU A 61 -9.85 10.09 24.13
C LEU A 61 -9.20 10.28 22.75
N MET A 62 -10.01 10.43 21.70
CA MET A 62 -9.52 10.57 20.32
C MET A 62 -8.80 11.90 20.07
N THR A 63 -9.06 12.91 20.90
CA THR A 63 -8.46 14.25 20.77
C THR A 63 -7.60 14.63 21.97
N ALA A 64 -7.18 13.64 22.77
CA ALA A 64 -6.35 13.85 23.94
C ALA A 64 -4.97 14.41 23.57
N GLU A 65 -4.54 15.46 24.28
CA GLU A 65 -3.25 16.13 24.05
C GLU A 65 -2.05 15.27 24.46
N ASP A 66 -2.27 14.28 25.33
CA ASP A 66 -1.26 13.33 25.82
C ASP A 66 -1.21 12.03 25.00
N ASN A 67 -1.88 11.98 23.85
CA ASN A 67 -1.75 10.87 22.89
C ASN A 67 -0.28 10.69 22.46
N ILE A 68 0.17 9.43 22.41
CA ILE A 68 1.55 9.11 22.05
C ILE A 68 1.76 9.42 20.56
N ALA A 69 2.64 10.37 20.27
CA ALA A 69 2.99 10.78 18.90
C ALA A 69 3.90 9.74 18.21
N VAL A 70 3.39 8.52 17.98
CA VAL A 70 4.12 7.46 17.29
C VAL A 70 4.52 7.92 15.89
N GLY A 71 5.78 7.69 15.52
CA GLY A 71 6.31 8.14 14.25
C GLY A 71 7.39 7.23 13.68
N ALA A 72 7.64 7.38 12.38
CA ALA A 72 8.67 6.64 11.66
C ALA A 72 9.98 7.42 11.63
N ALA A 73 11.08 6.81 12.08
CA ALA A 73 12.41 7.39 12.03
C ALA A 73 13.01 7.28 10.62
N LYS A 74 13.42 8.40 10.03
CA LYS A 74 14.03 8.45 8.69
C LYS A 74 14.95 9.66 8.58
N ALA A 75 16.18 9.44 8.10
CA ALA A 75 17.19 10.49 7.87
C ALA A 75 17.31 11.52 9.01
N GLY A 76 17.56 11.04 10.23
CA GLY A 76 17.78 11.88 11.41
C GLY A 76 16.51 12.51 12.03
N HIS A 77 15.34 12.29 11.44
CA HIS A 77 14.06 12.82 11.90
C HIS A 77 13.08 11.70 12.26
N VAL A 78 12.08 12.03 13.08
CA VAL A 78 10.88 11.22 13.32
C VAL A 78 9.70 11.94 12.66
N TYR A 79 8.98 11.24 11.79
CA TYR A 79 7.82 11.76 11.08
C TYR A 79 6.54 11.22 11.73
N ASN A 80 5.58 12.10 11.97
CA ASN A 80 4.32 11.79 12.63
C ASN A 80 3.16 12.47 11.87
N PHE A 81 2.00 11.83 11.89
CA PHE A 81 0.74 12.45 11.52
C PHE A 81 -0.07 12.67 12.80
N TRP A 82 -0.59 13.87 12.99
CA TRP A 82 -1.20 14.29 14.25
C TRP A 82 -2.57 14.91 14.02
N GLN A 83 -3.55 14.48 14.81
CA GLN A 83 -4.89 15.06 14.84
C GLN A 83 -5.27 15.36 16.28
N ASP A 84 -5.95 16.48 16.50
CA ASP A 84 -6.45 16.91 17.80
C ASP A 84 -7.70 17.80 17.64
N LYS A 85 -8.12 18.47 18.72
CA LYS A 85 -9.30 19.34 18.75
C LYS A 85 -9.22 20.52 17.77
N THR A 86 -8.02 20.94 17.40
CA THR A 86 -7.75 22.10 16.54
C THR A 86 -7.25 21.72 15.15
N ASN A 87 -6.54 20.61 15.03
CA ASN A 87 -6.01 20.06 13.78
C ASN A 87 -6.86 18.85 13.38
N VAL A 88 -8.08 19.10 12.88
CA VAL A 88 -9.09 18.07 12.65
C VAL A 88 -8.74 17.21 11.43
N LEU A 89 -8.29 17.83 10.35
CA LEU A 89 -7.77 17.13 9.17
C LEU A 89 -6.30 16.72 9.36
N GLY A 90 -5.60 17.39 10.27
CA GLY A 90 -4.35 16.92 10.86
C GLY A 90 -3.11 17.58 10.31
N LEU A 91 -1.99 17.29 10.96
CA LEU A 91 -0.66 17.80 10.63
C LEU A 91 0.24 16.64 10.23
N TRP A 92 0.83 16.70 9.04
CA TRP A 92 2.04 15.94 8.77
C TRP A 92 3.24 16.75 9.25
N ARG A 93 3.96 16.22 10.24
CA ARG A 93 5.02 16.91 10.97
C ARG A 93 6.24 16.04 11.19
N ARG A 94 7.38 16.65 11.50
CA ARG A 94 8.60 15.95 11.91
C ARG A 94 9.30 16.62 13.07
N THR A 95 10.16 15.88 13.74
CA THR A 95 11.10 16.42 14.73
C THR A 95 12.45 15.70 14.58
N THR A 96 13.53 16.23 15.16
CA THR A 96 14.80 15.50 15.18
C THR A 96 14.69 14.28 16.10
N VAL A 97 15.45 13.22 15.83
CA VAL A 97 15.49 12.04 16.72
C VAL A 97 15.93 12.41 18.14
N ALA A 98 16.78 13.43 18.30
CA ALA A 98 17.19 13.92 19.61
C ALA A 98 16.02 14.58 20.37
N SER A 99 15.26 15.45 19.70
CA SER A 99 14.10 16.14 20.29
C SER A 99 12.95 15.18 20.58
N TYR A 100 12.71 14.18 19.72
CA TYR A 100 11.71 13.13 19.95
C TYR A 100 11.89 12.35 21.26
N LYS A 101 13.12 12.26 21.78
CA LYS A 101 13.43 11.54 23.03
C LYS A 101 13.19 12.38 24.29
N THR A 102 12.78 13.62 24.14
CA THR A 102 12.45 14.51 25.26
C THR A 102 10.97 14.39 25.63
N GLU A 103 10.59 14.89 26.80
CA GLU A 103 9.17 14.93 27.22
C GLU A 103 8.32 15.84 26.32
N LYS A 104 8.94 16.82 25.66
CA LYS A 104 8.26 17.81 24.82
C LYS A 104 9.04 17.99 23.50
N PRO A 105 8.85 17.08 22.54
CA PRO A 105 9.49 17.20 21.24
C PRO A 105 9.08 18.49 20.53
N ASP A 106 10.05 19.13 19.89
CA ASP A 106 9.87 20.33 19.07
C ASP A 106 9.48 19.90 17.65
N TRP A 107 8.19 20.02 17.33
CA TRP A 107 7.63 19.56 16.06
C TRP A 107 7.62 20.67 15.00
N GLU A 108 8.19 20.33 13.85
CA GLU A 108 8.10 21.10 12.62
C GLU A 108 6.94 20.60 11.77
N THR A 109 5.91 21.41 11.56
CA THR A 109 4.85 21.13 10.58
C THR A 109 5.42 21.16 9.16
N ILE A 110 5.08 20.12 8.39
CA ILE A 110 5.42 19.97 6.97
C ILE A 110 4.20 20.35 6.12
N ILE A 111 3.03 19.76 6.40
CA ILE A 111 1.74 20.11 5.80
C ILE A 111 0.70 20.21 6.92
N ASP A 112 -0.07 21.30 6.88
CA ASP A 112 -1.30 21.49 7.66
C ASP A 112 -2.49 21.22 6.73
N PHE A 113 -3.23 20.14 6.96
CA PHE A 113 -4.34 19.74 6.10
C PHE A 113 -5.61 20.56 6.37
N ASP A 114 -5.74 21.16 7.55
CA ASP A 114 -6.84 22.07 7.86
C ASP A 114 -6.65 23.40 7.10
N GLN A 115 -5.43 23.93 7.06
CA GLN A 115 -5.08 25.09 6.25
C GLN A 115 -5.26 24.79 4.75
N LEU A 116 -4.72 23.66 4.27
CA LEU A 116 -4.84 23.28 2.86
C LEU A 116 -6.31 23.14 2.43
N ALA A 117 -7.15 22.56 3.29
CA ALA A 117 -8.58 22.44 3.02
C ALA A 117 -9.30 23.79 2.99
N ALA A 118 -8.90 24.75 3.83
CA ALA A 118 -9.45 26.10 3.80
C ALA A 118 -9.06 26.86 2.51
N GLU A 119 -7.84 26.64 2.00
CA GLU A 119 -7.34 27.26 0.78
C GLU A 119 -8.00 26.67 -0.48
N GLU A 120 -8.18 25.35 -0.53
CA GLU A 120 -8.65 24.65 -1.74
C GLU A 120 -10.14 24.30 -1.72
N GLY A 121 -10.81 24.40 -0.57
CA GLY A 121 -12.22 24.01 -0.41
C GLY A 121 -12.45 22.50 -0.43
N ILE A 122 -11.40 21.69 -0.25
CA ILE A 122 -11.45 20.22 -0.28
C ILE A 122 -10.89 19.68 1.04
N LYS A 123 -11.66 18.83 1.72
CA LYS A 123 -11.23 18.18 2.98
C LYS A 123 -10.30 17.01 2.68
N TRP A 124 -9.04 17.30 2.42
CA TRP A 124 -8.03 16.30 2.10
C TRP A 124 -7.75 15.37 3.29
N VAL A 125 -7.84 14.07 3.05
CA VAL A 125 -7.39 13.01 3.96
C VAL A 125 -6.00 12.57 3.54
N PHE A 126 -5.03 12.67 4.43
CA PHE A 126 -3.65 12.28 4.15
C PHE A 126 -3.51 10.76 3.96
N GLY A 127 -3.14 10.35 2.75
CA GLY A 127 -2.89 8.95 2.37
C GLY A 127 -1.42 8.52 2.48
N GLY A 128 -0.52 9.41 2.93
CA GLY A 128 0.90 9.13 3.09
C GLY A 128 1.81 9.88 2.10
N ALA A 129 3.12 9.73 2.29
CA ALA A 129 4.15 10.40 1.50
C ALA A 129 5.27 9.43 1.09
N SER A 130 5.36 9.15 -0.21
CA SER A 130 6.43 8.37 -0.82
C SER A 130 7.66 9.25 -1.01
N ARG A 131 8.67 9.08 -0.15
CA ARG A 131 9.88 9.93 -0.09
C ARG A 131 11.00 9.37 -0.96
N LEU A 132 11.56 10.20 -1.83
CA LEU A 132 12.66 9.86 -2.73
C LEU A 132 13.97 9.65 -1.96
N TYR A 133 14.55 8.45 -2.04
CA TYR A 133 15.91 8.16 -1.55
C TYR A 133 16.97 8.88 -2.40
N PRO A 134 18.14 9.30 -1.86
CA PRO A 134 18.60 9.15 -0.47
C PRO A 134 18.23 10.31 0.46
N ASP A 135 17.94 11.50 -0.08
CA ASP A 135 17.80 12.71 0.73
C ASP A 135 16.43 12.81 1.41
N PHE A 136 15.42 12.14 0.85
CA PHE A 136 14.05 12.06 1.35
C PHE A 136 13.32 13.40 1.47
N ASN A 137 13.79 14.44 0.77
CA ASN A 137 13.13 15.76 0.73
C ASN A 137 11.94 15.77 -0.25
N LEU A 138 12.12 15.23 -1.46
CA LEU A 138 11.04 15.13 -2.45
C LEU A 138 10.09 13.98 -2.11
N CYS A 139 8.80 14.26 -2.19
CA CYS A 139 7.73 13.36 -1.80
C CYS A 139 6.64 13.31 -2.87
N LEU A 140 6.08 12.14 -3.12
CA LEU A 140 4.76 12.02 -3.74
C LEU A 140 3.75 11.89 -2.59
N VAL A 141 2.99 12.95 -2.35
CA VAL A 141 1.98 13.05 -1.30
C VAL A 141 0.65 12.57 -1.87
N SER A 142 0.08 11.53 -1.28
CA SER A 142 -1.25 11.02 -1.63
C SER A 142 -2.30 11.65 -0.72
N MET A 143 -3.38 12.18 -1.28
CA MET A 143 -4.46 12.84 -0.55
C MET A 143 -5.82 12.44 -1.15
N SER A 144 -6.70 11.90 -0.32
CA SER A 144 -8.07 11.55 -0.75
C SER A 144 -9.02 12.72 -0.49
N PRO A 145 -9.88 13.11 -1.44
CA PRO A 145 -10.84 14.21 -1.25
C PRO A 145 -12.06 13.82 -0.40
N ASP A 146 -12.30 12.53 -0.20
CA ASP A 146 -13.51 11.99 0.44
C ASP A 146 -13.23 10.85 1.45
N GLY A 147 -11.95 10.51 1.67
CA GLY A 147 -11.53 9.42 2.54
C GLY A 147 -11.70 8.02 1.92
N GLY A 148 -12.08 7.92 0.64
CA GLY A 148 -12.15 6.67 -0.11
C GLY A 148 -10.79 6.22 -0.66
N ASP A 149 -10.79 5.08 -1.35
CA ASP A 149 -9.57 4.48 -1.94
C ASP A 149 -8.93 5.32 -3.06
N ALA A 150 -9.62 6.34 -3.57
CA ALA A 150 -9.08 7.21 -4.60
C ALA A 150 -8.28 8.35 -3.97
N SER A 151 -7.06 8.58 -4.46
CA SER A 151 -6.19 9.66 -3.98
C SER A 151 -5.64 10.48 -5.13
N GLU A 152 -5.64 11.80 -4.97
CA GLU A 152 -4.82 12.70 -5.77
C GLU A 152 -3.37 12.56 -5.30
N MET A 153 -2.42 12.58 -6.24
CA MET A 153 -1.00 12.58 -5.92
C MET A 153 -0.37 13.89 -6.34
N ARG A 154 0.42 14.51 -5.45
CA ARG A 154 1.20 15.72 -5.75
C ARG A 154 2.64 15.60 -5.27
N GLU A 155 3.56 16.11 -6.08
CA GLU A 155 4.95 16.28 -5.70
C GLU A 155 5.10 17.42 -4.69
N PHE A 156 5.82 17.14 -3.60
CA PHE A 156 6.04 18.07 -2.50
C PHE A 156 7.52 18.06 -2.09
N ASP A 157 8.06 19.23 -1.78
CA ASP A 157 9.41 19.38 -1.23
C ASP A 157 9.35 19.75 0.25
N ILE A 158 9.84 18.85 1.11
CA ILE A 158 9.89 19.07 2.57
C ILE A 158 10.79 20.24 2.94
N ALA A 159 11.85 20.52 2.18
CA ALA A 159 12.79 21.59 2.49
C ALA A 159 12.15 22.98 2.31
N THR A 160 11.33 23.16 1.27
CA THR A 160 10.59 24.41 1.02
C THR A 160 9.21 24.42 1.65
N LYS A 161 8.70 23.26 2.10
CA LYS A 161 7.35 23.05 2.64
C LYS A 161 6.25 23.47 1.66
N SER A 162 6.44 23.13 0.40
CA SER A 162 5.51 23.50 -0.65
C SER A 162 5.34 22.37 -1.66
N PHE A 163 4.16 22.32 -2.27
CA PHE A 163 3.99 21.56 -3.51
C PHE A 163 4.93 22.13 -4.58
N VAL A 164 5.54 21.24 -5.37
CA VAL A 164 6.49 21.63 -6.41
C VAL A 164 5.72 22.21 -7.59
N GLU A 165 6.00 23.47 -7.95
CA GLU A 165 5.41 24.10 -9.13
C GLU A 165 5.83 23.34 -10.40
N GLY A 166 4.85 22.94 -11.22
CA GLY A 166 5.09 22.08 -12.39
C GLY A 166 5.56 20.66 -12.06
N GLY A 167 5.54 20.26 -10.79
CA GLY A 167 5.91 18.93 -10.35
C GLY A 167 4.90 17.85 -10.75
N PHE A 168 5.21 16.60 -10.41
CA PHE A 168 4.31 15.48 -10.67
C PHE A 168 2.97 15.68 -9.96
N ARG A 169 1.88 15.71 -10.73
CA ARG A 169 0.50 15.74 -10.23
C ARG A 169 -0.40 14.77 -10.99
N ALA A 170 -1.09 13.89 -10.27
CA ALA A 170 -2.04 12.94 -10.86
C ALA A 170 -3.43 13.09 -10.19
N PRO A 171 -4.53 13.01 -10.96
CA PRO A 171 -5.88 13.17 -10.43
C PRO A 171 -6.27 12.01 -9.50
N ALA A 172 -7.31 12.24 -8.70
CA ALA A 172 -7.85 11.24 -7.79
C ALA A 172 -8.23 9.94 -8.51
N SER A 173 -7.56 8.84 -8.14
CA SER A 173 -7.82 7.50 -8.68
C SER A 173 -7.30 6.44 -7.72
N LYS A 174 -7.63 5.16 -7.95
CA LYS A 174 -7.05 4.02 -7.22
C LYS A 174 -5.62 3.67 -7.68
N SER A 175 -4.93 4.61 -8.32
CA SER A 175 -3.58 4.41 -8.85
C SER A 175 -2.54 4.43 -7.72
N GLY A 176 -1.45 3.70 -7.92
CA GLY A 176 -0.27 3.74 -7.05
C GLY A 176 0.85 4.58 -7.68
N PHE A 177 1.61 5.29 -6.85
CA PHE A 177 2.75 6.10 -7.30
C PHE A 177 3.97 5.87 -6.42
N SER A 178 5.10 5.56 -7.05
CA SER A 178 6.38 5.41 -6.35
C SER A 178 7.51 6.03 -7.18
N TRP A 179 8.59 6.43 -6.51
CA TRP A 179 9.73 7.00 -7.22
C TRP A 179 10.54 5.91 -7.92
N LEU A 180 10.86 6.15 -9.19
CA LEU A 180 11.98 5.46 -9.83
C LEU A 180 13.29 6.20 -9.49
N ASP A 181 13.30 7.51 -9.73
CA ASP A 181 14.38 8.45 -9.47
C ASP A 181 13.82 9.89 -9.49
N LYS A 182 14.67 10.91 -9.34
CA LYS A 182 14.25 12.31 -9.25
C LYS A 182 13.44 12.82 -10.45
N ASP A 183 13.57 12.17 -11.62
CA ASP A 183 12.94 12.64 -12.87
C ASP A 183 11.92 11.63 -13.40
N THR A 184 11.64 10.55 -12.67
CA THR A 184 10.73 9.51 -13.12
C THR A 184 9.90 8.93 -11.97
N VAL A 185 8.59 8.90 -12.16
CA VAL A 185 7.60 8.25 -11.29
C VAL A 185 7.16 6.92 -11.92
N ILE A 186 7.09 5.87 -11.11
CA ILE A 186 6.44 4.61 -11.43
C ILE A 186 4.95 4.78 -11.12
N VAL A 187 4.12 4.51 -12.11
CA VAL A 187 2.66 4.66 -12.03
C VAL A 187 2.02 3.28 -12.16
N SER A 188 1.39 2.79 -11.10
CA SER A 188 0.45 1.67 -11.17
C SER A 188 -0.92 2.26 -11.52
N ALA A 189 -1.25 2.28 -12.81
CA ALA A 189 -2.34 3.09 -13.35
C ALA A 189 -3.71 2.45 -13.14
N ALA A 190 -4.68 3.23 -12.69
CA ALA A 190 -6.10 2.88 -12.59
C ALA A 190 -6.99 4.11 -12.91
N PHE A 191 -6.65 4.84 -13.96
CA PHE A 191 -7.39 6.04 -14.38
C PHE A 191 -8.64 5.67 -15.18
N ASP A 192 -8.47 4.85 -16.22
CA ASP A 192 -9.53 4.43 -17.14
C ASP A 192 -9.87 2.94 -16.99
N GLU A 193 -11.01 2.51 -17.53
CA GLU A 193 -11.44 1.10 -17.48
C GLU A 193 -10.46 0.14 -18.16
N ALA A 194 -9.70 0.61 -19.16
CA ALA A 194 -8.65 -0.18 -19.80
C ALA A 194 -7.44 -0.45 -18.89
N ASP A 195 -7.17 0.47 -17.96
CA ASP A 195 -6.07 0.41 -17.00
C ASP A 195 -6.43 -0.44 -15.76
N LYS A 196 -7.69 -0.87 -15.61
CA LYS A 196 -8.19 -1.58 -14.42
C LYS A 196 -8.36 -3.09 -14.63
N THR A 197 -8.20 -3.83 -13.56
CA THR A 197 -8.67 -5.22 -13.43
C THR A 197 -10.18 -5.23 -13.20
N GLU A 198 -10.82 -6.41 -13.26
CA GLU A 198 -12.24 -6.58 -12.91
C GLU A 198 -12.52 -6.20 -11.44
N SER A 199 -11.49 -6.20 -10.59
CA SER A 199 -11.56 -5.73 -9.20
C SER A 199 -11.43 -4.21 -9.05
N GLY A 200 -11.26 -3.47 -10.15
CA GLY A 200 -11.12 -2.01 -10.17
C GLY A 200 -9.76 -1.48 -9.74
N TYR A 201 -8.74 -2.34 -9.64
CA TYR A 201 -7.37 -1.98 -9.25
C TYR A 201 -6.43 -1.87 -10.46
N PRO A 202 -5.22 -1.30 -10.29
CA PRO A 202 -4.29 -1.16 -11.39
C PRO A 202 -3.96 -2.47 -12.10
N ARG A 203 -3.98 -2.45 -13.43
CA ARG A 203 -3.59 -3.57 -14.33
C ARG A 203 -2.29 -3.27 -15.09
N ILE A 204 -1.93 -2.00 -15.24
CA ILE A 204 -0.77 -1.55 -16.02
C ILE A 204 0.20 -0.78 -15.14
N ILE A 205 1.49 -1.08 -15.26
CA ILE A 205 2.58 -0.28 -14.67
C ILE A 205 3.21 0.56 -15.79
N LYS A 206 3.32 1.87 -15.56
CA LYS A 206 3.89 2.86 -16.49
C LYS A 206 5.06 3.60 -15.84
N LEU A 207 5.97 4.14 -16.64
CA LEU A 207 7.00 5.08 -16.23
C LEU A 207 6.64 6.48 -16.75
N TRP A 208 6.45 7.41 -15.84
CA TRP A 208 6.11 8.80 -16.12
C TRP A 208 7.32 9.69 -15.88
N LYS A 209 7.79 10.39 -16.91
CA LYS A 209 8.95 11.27 -16.84
C LYS A 209 8.55 12.70 -16.48
N ARG A 210 9.46 13.40 -15.80
CA ARG A 210 9.32 14.83 -15.51
C ARG A 210 9.15 15.62 -16.80
N ASP A 211 8.39 16.70 -16.74
CA ASP A 211 8.10 17.60 -17.86
C ASP A 211 7.37 16.93 -19.05
N THR A 212 6.84 15.72 -18.87
CA THR A 212 5.92 15.08 -19.83
C THR A 212 4.53 14.98 -19.22
N LYS A 213 3.52 14.80 -20.08
CA LYS A 213 2.16 14.55 -19.58
C LYS A 213 2.04 13.14 -19.03
N LEU A 214 1.12 12.96 -18.08
CA LEU A 214 0.84 11.65 -17.48
C LEU A 214 0.29 10.66 -18.52
N GLU A 215 -0.53 11.14 -19.47
CA GLU A 215 -1.04 10.30 -20.57
C GLU A 215 0.07 9.73 -21.48
N ASP A 216 1.25 10.37 -21.51
CA ASP A 216 2.41 9.94 -22.31
C ASP A 216 3.30 8.93 -21.56
N ALA A 217 2.92 8.51 -20.34
CA ALA A 217 3.70 7.57 -19.54
C ALA A 217 3.85 6.21 -20.24
N THR A 218 5.07 5.68 -20.25
CA THR A 218 5.42 4.48 -21.03
C THR A 218 5.05 3.19 -20.27
N PRO A 219 4.21 2.29 -20.79
CA PRO A 219 3.90 1.03 -20.15
C PRO A 219 5.13 0.11 -20.10
N ILE A 220 5.34 -0.54 -18.97
CA ILE A 220 6.46 -1.46 -18.74
C ILE A 220 6.02 -2.86 -18.29
N PHE A 221 4.77 -3.01 -17.84
CA PHE A 221 4.20 -4.29 -17.41
C PHE A 221 2.68 -4.23 -17.48
N GLU A 222 2.04 -5.33 -17.85
CA GLU A 222 0.59 -5.47 -17.95
C GLU A 222 0.16 -6.85 -17.41
N ALA A 223 -0.85 -6.83 -16.54
CA ALA A 223 -1.51 -8.01 -16.01
C ALA A 223 -2.75 -8.41 -16.83
N GLN A 224 -3.30 -9.58 -16.51
CA GLN A 224 -4.60 -10.02 -17.02
C GLN A 224 -5.73 -9.22 -16.34
N LYS A 225 -6.92 -9.24 -16.94
CA LYS A 225 -8.07 -8.52 -16.36
C LYS A 225 -8.60 -9.18 -15.09
N GLU A 226 -8.44 -10.49 -15.00
CA GLU A 226 -8.92 -11.36 -13.92
C GLU A 226 -7.95 -11.38 -12.73
N ASP A 227 -6.74 -10.84 -12.89
CA ASP A 227 -5.80 -10.66 -11.78
C ASP A 227 -6.36 -9.63 -10.78
N LEU A 228 -5.89 -9.65 -9.55
CA LEU A 228 -6.30 -8.67 -8.55
C LEU A 228 -5.74 -7.28 -8.87
N ALA A 229 -4.41 -7.15 -9.01
CA ALA A 229 -3.74 -5.87 -9.22
C ALA A 229 -2.27 -6.03 -9.68
N VAL A 230 -1.67 -4.93 -10.14
CA VAL A 230 -0.21 -4.79 -10.27
C VAL A 230 0.32 -3.59 -9.48
N GLY A 231 1.55 -3.71 -9.01
CA GLY A 231 2.26 -2.67 -8.28
C GLY A 231 3.75 -2.67 -8.63
N ALA A 232 4.42 -1.53 -8.48
CA ALA A 232 5.87 -1.50 -8.56
C ALA A 232 6.49 -0.45 -7.64
N ALA A 233 7.69 -0.74 -7.18
CA ALA A 233 8.49 0.13 -6.34
C ALA A 233 9.98 -0.15 -6.53
N VAL A 234 10.80 0.78 -6.06
CA VAL A 234 12.24 0.57 -5.97
C VAL A 234 12.61 0.08 -4.58
N GLU A 235 13.28 -1.05 -4.51
CA GLU A 235 13.95 -1.56 -3.32
C GLU A 235 15.44 -1.25 -3.35
N TYR A 236 15.98 -0.82 -2.22
CA TYR A 236 17.41 -0.49 -2.05
C TYR A 236 18.10 -1.48 -1.13
N ASP A 237 19.26 -1.98 -1.53
CA ASP A 237 20.14 -2.81 -0.70
C ASP A 237 21.57 -2.29 -0.77
N GLY A 238 21.98 -1.55 0.26
CA GLY A 238 23.17 -0.71 0.20
C GLY A 238 23.05 0.29 -0.96
N ASP A 239 24.02 0.28 -1.86
CA ASP A 239 24.05 1.12 -3.06
C ASP A 239 23.34 0.48 -4.26
N ARG A 240 22.89 -0.78 -4.14
CA ARG A 240 22.13 -1.46 -5.19
C ARG A 240 20.67 -1.05 -5.14
N ARG A 241 20.07 -0.96 -6.33
CA ARG A 241 18.66 -0.64 -6.53
C ARG A 241 18.02 -1.70 -7.42
N TYR A 242 16.85 -2.16 -6.99
CA TYR A 242 16.03 -3.12 -7.72
C TYR A 242 14.67 -2.49 -8.02
N LEU A 243 14.29 -2.43 -9.29
CA LEU A 243 12.92 -2.11 -9.66
C LEU A 243 12.10 -3.41 -9.59
N VAL A 244 11.29 -3.51 -8.54
CA VAL A 244 10.46 -4.67 -8.25
C VAL A 244 9.06 -4.41 -8.78
N LEU A 245 8.51 -5.37 -9.53
CA LEU A 245 7.12 -5.37 -9.97
C LEU A 245 6.40 -6.56 -9.32
N ALA A 246 5.18 -6.32 -8.86
CA ALA A 246 4.30 -7.33 -8.30
C ALA A 246 3.07 -7.46 -9.20
N ARG A 247 2.71 -8.71 -9.52
CA ARG A 247 1.44 -9.10 -10.13
C ARG A 247 0.68 -9.94 -9.11
N THR A 248 -0.34 -9.37 -8.51
CA THR A 248 -1.18 -10.07 -7.53
C THR A 248 -2.29 -10.79 -8.27
N LEU A 249 -2.29 -12.12 -8.24
CA LEU A 249 -3.27 -12.94 -8.93
C LEU A 249 -4.59 -12.97 -8.15
N ASN A 250 -4.50 -13.13 -6.83
CA ASN A 250 -5.61 -13.10 -5.88
C ASN A 250 -5.08 -12.80 -4.48
N PHE A 251 -5.92 -12.93 -3.44
CA PHE A 251 -5.55 -12.63 -2.04
C PHE A 251 -4.40 -13.48 -1.47
N PHE A 252 -4.06 -14.62 -2.07
CA PHE A 252 -3.06 -15.55 -1.54
C PHE A 252 -1.93 -15.86 -2.52
N ALA A 253 -2.00 -15.37 -3.76
CA ALA A 253 -1.06 -15.72 -4.82
C ALA A 253 -0.57 -14.48 -5.57
N SER A 254 0.73 -14.39 -5.79
CA SER A 254 1.36 -13.31 -6.53
C SER A 254 2.64 -13.77 -7.24
N HIS A 255 3.03 -13.03 -8.27
CA HIS A 255 4.33 -13.15 -8.90
C HIS A 255 5.12 -11.88 -8.69
N ILE A 256 6.39 -12.00 -8.32
CA ILE A 256 7.32 -10.88 -8.24
C ILE A 256 8.29 -10.93 -9.41
N PHE A 257 8.61 -9.77 -9.96
CA PHE A 257 9.52 -9.60 -11.08
C PHE A 257 10.57 -8.55 -10.71
N LEU A 258 11.77 -8.71 -11.25
CA LEU A 258 12.75 -7.63 -11.32
C LEU A 258 12.81 -7.07 -12.74
N ARG A 259 12.73 -5.75 -12.88
CA ARG A 259 13.05 -5.10 -14.15
C ARG A 259 14.55 -4.95 -14.28
N LEU A 260 15.14 -5.63 -15.26
CA LEU A 260 16.56 -5.53 -15.56
C LEU A 260 16.87 -4.22 -16.33
N PRO A 261 18.13 -3.75 -16.33
CA PRO A 261 18.55 -2.60 -17.14
C PRO A 261 18.28 -2.75 -18.65
N SER A 262 18.19 -4.00 -19.14
CA SER A 262 17.80 -4.32 -20.52
C SER A 262 16.34 -3.97 -20.84
N GLY A 263 15.50 -3.73 -19.83
CA GLY A 263 14.06 -3.57 -19.95
C GLY A 263 13.26 -4.87 -19.83
N GLU A 264 13.94 -6.01 -19.68
CA GLU A 264 13.32 -7.32 -19.42
C GLU A 264 12.74 -7.37 -18.00
N ASN A 265 11.53 -7.94 -17.85
CA ASN A 265 10.95 -8.24 -16.54
C ASN A 265 11.18 -9.73 -16.25
N LYS A 266 12.09 -10.03 -15.31
CA LYS A 266 12.46 -11.41 -14.95
C LYS A 266 11.70 -11.83 -13.69
N GLN A 267 10.88 -12.88 -13.78
CA GLN A 267 10.10 -13.38 -12.65
C GLN A 267 11.01 -14.07 -11.62
N LEU A 268 10.87 -13.71 -10.34
CA LEU A 268 11.56 -14.41 -9.25
C LEU A 268 11.10 -15.87 -9.19
N PRO A 269 12.02 -16.82 -8.95
CA PRO A 269 11.72 -18.24 -8.99
C PRO A 269 11.21 -18.72 -7.62
N LEU A 270 10.17 -18.07 -7.13
CA LEU A 270 9.47 -18.37 -5.87
C LEU A 270 8.09 -18.98 -6.17
N PRO A 271 7.51 -19.75 -5.23
CA PRO A 271 6.12 -20.21 -5.36
C PRO A 271 5.15 -19.02 -5.30
N ASP A 272 3.97 -19.17 -5.92
CA ASP A 272 2.98 -18.08 -6.01
C ASP A 272 2.47 -17.62 -4.64
N ASP A 273 2.49 -18.48 -3.63
CA ASP A 273 2.02 -18.22 -2.27
C ASP A 273 3.16 -17.90 -1.28
N MET A 274 4.25 -17.33 -1.79
CA MET A 274 5.34 -16.81 -0.97
C MET A 274 4.86 -15.65 -0.07
N THR A 275 5.48 -15.54 1.09
CA THR A 275 5.21 -14.52 2.10
C THR A 275 6.51 -13.85 2.53
N ASP A 276 6.42 -12.83 3.40
CA ASP A 276 7.57 -12.30 4.15
C ASP A 276 8.80 -12.00 3.27
N THR A 277 8.60 -11.25 2.18
CA THR A 277 9.67 -10.99 1.22
C THR A 277 10.52 -9.78 1.63
N ALA A 278 11.84 -9.90 1.51
CA ALA A 278 12.77 -8.77 1.65
C ALA A 278 14.03 -8.98 0.81
N ILE A 279 14.65 -7.87 0.38
CA ILE A 279 16.00 -7.88 -0.18
C ILE A 279 16.95 -7.37 0.90
N PHE A 280 17.98 -8.15 1.22
CA PHE A 280 18.95 -7.78 2.25
C PHE A 280 20.30 -8.44 1.99
N ARG A 281 21.36 -7.63 1.80
CA ARG A 281 22.74 -8.09 1.58
C ARG A 281 22.86 -9.11 0.46
N ASP A 282 22.37 -8.75 -0.72
CA ASP A 282 22.31 -9.58 -1.93
C ASP A 282 21.48 -10.86 -1.80
N GLN A 283 20.76 -11.04 -0.70
CA GLN A 283 19.83 -12.14 -0.49
C GLN A 283 18.39 -11.72 -0.73
N LEU A 284 17.62 -12.61 -1.35
CA LEU A 284 16.16 -12.57 -1.33
C LEU A 284 15.69 -13.46 -0.19
N VAL A 285 15.12 -12.82 0.83
CA VAL A 285 14.48 -13.47 1.97
C VAL A 285 13.00 -13.71 1.63
N PHE A 286 12.47 -14.87 2.00
CA PHE A 286 11.08 -15.22 1.77
C PHE A 286 10.57 -16.28 2.78
N GLY A 287 9.27 -16.23 3.05
CA GLY A 287 8.48 -17.30 3.65
C GLY A 287 7.59 -17.98 2.60
N VAL A 288 6.86 -19.02 3.02
CA VAL A 288 5.90 -19.74 2.15
C VAL A 288 4.62 -20.04 2.92
N ARG A 289 3.46 -19.98 2.26
CA ARG A 289 2.18 -20.38 2.87
C ARG A 289 1.91 -21.88 2.77
N SER A 290 2.39 -22.52 1.71
CA SER A 290 2.34 -23.97 1.50
C SER A 290 3.76 -24.55 1.45
N ALA A 291 3.91 -25.84 1.75
CA ALA A 291 5.21 -26.48 1.64
C ALA A 291 5.70 -26.44 0.18
N TRP A 292 6.93 -25.98 -0.02
CA TRP A 292 7.58 -25.83 -1.31
C TRP A 292 8.95 -26.50 -1.29
N THR A 293 9.31 -27.22 -2.35
CA THR A 293 10.64 -27.82 -2.48
C THR A 293 11.42 -27.04 -3.52
N ALA A 294 12.51 -26.43 -3.10
CA ALA A 294 13.41 -25.70 -3.98
C ALA A 294 14.13 -26.65 -4.96
N PRO A 295 14.67 -26.14 -6.09
CA PRO A 295 15.34 -27.00 -7.08
C PRO A 295 16.55 -27.78 -6.57
N ASP A 296 17.17 -27.34 -5.46
CA ASP A 296 18.27 -28.04 -4.79
C ASP A 296 17.80 -29.17 -3.85
N GLY A 297 16.49 -29.33 -3.67
CA GLY A 297 15.86 -30.30 -2.77
C GLY A 297 15.53 -29.78 -1.37
N THR A 298 15.86 -28.51 -1.05
CA THR A 298 15.53 -27.91 0.24
C THR A 298 14.01 -27.79 0.39
N VAL A 299 13.47 -28.27 1.52
CA VAL A 299 12.03 -28.25 1.80
C VAL A 299 11.69 -27.03 2.66
N CYS A 300 11.10 -26.03 2.04
CA CYS A 300 10.55 -24.86 2.71
C CYS A 300 9.14 -25.16 3.21
N LYS A 301 8.91 -25.01 4.50
CA LYS A 301 7.62 -25.20 5.17
C LYS A 301 7.02 -23.88 5.65
N PRO A 302 5.69 -23.82 5.85
CA PRO A 302 5.02 -22.67 6.45
C PRO A 302 5.59 -22.30 7.81
N ASP A 303 5.50 -21.01 8.17
CA ASP A 303 6.09 -20.41 9.38
C ASP A 303 7.62 -20.49 9.46
N GLY A 304 8.30 -20.87 8.38
CA GLY A 304 9.75 -20.78 8.23
C GLY A 304 10.18 -19.57 7.41
N LEU A 305 11.45 -19.19 7.52
CA LEU A 305 12.06 -18.11 6.74
C LEU A 305 13.30 -18.65 6.04
N TYR A 306 13.42 -18.34 4.76
CA TYR A 306 14.44 -18.87 3.88
C TYR A 306 15.10 -17.73 3.09
N SER A 307 16.27 -18.00 2.53
CA SER A 307 16.93 -17.07 1.62
C SER A 307 17.58 -17.77 0.43
N LEU A 308 17.70 -17.02 -0.66
CA LEU A 308 18.52 -17.38 -1.81
C LEU A 308 19.35 -16.18 -2.27
N ASP A 309 20.48 -16.47 -2.93
CA ASP A 309 21.37 -15.46 -3.49
C ASP A 309 20.71 -14.77 -4.70
N LEU A 310 20.18 -13.57 -4.46
CA LEU A 310 19.50 -12.76 -5.45
C LEU A 310 20.47 -12.27 -6.52
N ALA A 311 21.67 -11.85 -6.11
CA ALA A 311 22.67 -11.32 -7.04
C ALA A 311 23.10 -12.38 -8.07
N ARG A 312 23.39 -13.61 -7.60
CA ARG A 312 23.68 -14.75 -8.47
C ARG A 312 22.52 -15.07 -9.40
N TRP A 313 21.29 -15.05 -8.90
CA TRP A 313 20.13 -15.34 -9.73
C TRP A 313 19.91 -14.26 -10.81
N VAL A 314 20.13 -12.98 -10.47
CA VAL A 314 20.08 -11.88 -11.44
C VAL A 314 21.11 -12.10 -12.55
N GLU A 315 22.36 -12.40 -12.20
CA GLU A 315 23.46 -12.58 -13.15
C GLU A 315 23.34 -13.83 -14.01
N THR A 316 22.95 -14.96 -13.41
CA THR A 316 23.06 -16.28 -14.06
C THR A 316 21.71 -16.90 -14.43
N GLY A 317 20.63 -16.46 -13.81
CA GLY A 317 19.31 -17.11 -13.90
C GLY A 317 19.18 -18.43 -13.13
N ALA A 318 20.27 -18.95 -12.57
CA ALA A 318 20.24 -20.15 -11.75
C ALA A 318 19.95 -19.80 -10.29
N ILE A 319 19.07 -20.58 -9.66
CA ILE A 319 18.90 -20.54 -8.21
C ILE A 319 20.15 -21.17 -7.57
N GLY A 320 20.76 -20.44 -6.63
CA GLY A 320 21.79 -20.99 -5.75
C GLY A 320 21.21 -21.94 -4.70
N PRO A 321 22.00 -22.42 -3.74
CA PRO A 321 21.45 -23.13 -2.59
C PRO A 321 20.45 -22.25 -1.83
N VAL A 322 19.36 -22.84 -1.36
CA VAL A 322 18.42 -22.18 -0.45
C VAL A 322 18.90 -22.39 0.99
N GLU A 323 18.99 -21.31 1.75
CA GLU A 323 19.37 -21.35 3.16
C GLU A 323 18.13 -21.19 4.06
N THR A 324 18.05 -21.98 5.14
CA THR A 324 17.04 -21.77 6.18
C THR A 324 17.54 -20.75 7.19
N LEU A 325 16.87 -19.60 7.26
CA LEU A 325 17.14 -18.55 8.24
C LEU A 325 16.39 -18.77 9.54
N PHE A 326 15.18 -19.34 9.45
CA PHE A 326 14.34 -19.68 10.57
C PHE A 326 13.56 -20.97 10.28
N GLU A 327 13.77 -21.99 11.10
CA GLU A 327 13.02 -23.24 11.04
C GLU A 327 11.64 -23.06 11.71
N PRO A 328 10.55 -23.54 11.09
CA PRO A 328 9.24 -23.51 11.73
C PRO A 328 9.23 -24.24 13.07
N ALA A 329 8.49 -23.69 14.04
CA ALA A 329 8.36 -24.29 15.37
C ALA A 329 6.89 -24.37 15.83
N TYR A 330 6.61 -25.33 16.71
CA TYR A 330 5.24 -25.53 17.23
C TYR A 330 4.73 -24.27 17.95
N ARG A 331 3.56 -23.76 17.51
CA ARG A 331 2.91 -22.53 18.03
C ARG A 331 3.73 -21.26 17.88
N VAL A 332 4.71 -21.25 16.98
CA VAL A 332 5.45 -20.07 16.61
C VAL A 332 5.08 -19.70 15.19
N SER A 333 4.70 -18.44 14.97
CA SER A 333 4.46 -17.88 13.64
C SER A 333 5.27 -16.61 13.45
N ILE A 334 5.60 -16.29 12.20
CA ILE A 334 6.22 -15.01 11.84
C ILE A 334 5.11 -13.95 11.85
N ALA A 335 5.30 -12.90 12.66
CA ALA A 335 4.39 -11.76 12.73
C ALA A 335 4.77 -10.65 11.75
N GLY A 336 6.05 -10.61 11.35
CA GLY A 336 6.54 -9.73 10.30
C GLY A 336 8.06 -9.67 10.28
N ILE A 337 8.59 -9.12 9.18
CA ILE A 337 10.01 -8.86 9.02
C ILE A 337 10.27 -7.39 8.79
N ALA A 338 11.40 -6.90 9.29
CA ALA A 338 11.88 -5.55 9.04
C ALA A 338 13.39 -5.58 8.83
N ARG A 339 13.90 -4.66 8.01
CA ARG A 339 15.34 -4.51 7.80
C ARG A 339 15.81 -3.13 8.22
N THR A 340 17.02 -3.08 8.74
CA THR A 340 17.81 -1.87 8.95
C THR A 340 18.94 -1.86 7.92
N ARG A 341 19.89 -0.92 8.04
CA ARG A 341 21.08 -0.91 7.19
C ARG A 341 21.88 -2.21 7.29
N ASP A 342 21.91 -2.84 8.46
CA ASP A 342 22.85 -3.92 8.75
C ASP A 342 22.25 -5.10 9.53
N ARG A 343 20.96 -5.10 9.81
CA ARG A 343 20.24 -6.20 10.47
C ARG A 343 18.89 -6.47 9.80
N LEU A 344 18.55 -7.76 9.70
CA LEU A 344 17.19 -8.25 9.50
C LEU A 344 16.60 -8.59 10.87
N VAL A 345 15.42 -8.07 11.17
CA VAL A 345 14.66 -8.31 12.39
C VAL A 345 13.43 -9.13 12.03
N VAL A 346 13.23 -10.25 12.73
CA VAL A 346 12.10 -11.14 12.54
C VAL A 346 11.26 -11.09 13.80
N SER A 347 10.05 -10.54 13.70
CA SER A 347 9.09 -10.54 14.80
C SER A 347 8.32 -11.85 14.79
N LEU A 348 8.26 -12.51 15.94
CA LEU A 348 7.60 -13.80 16.12
C LEU A 348 6.42 -13.67 17.07
N MET A 349 5.41 -14.50 16.86
CA MET A 349 4.35 -14.77 17.82
C MET A 349 4.53 -16.18 18.36
N ASP A 350 4.73 -16.30 19.67
CA ASP A 350 4.81 -17.58 20.37
C ASP A 350 3.59 -17.74 21.28
N ASN A 351 2.69 -18.66 20.91
CA ASN A 351 1.44 -18.91 21.63
C ASN A 351 0.64 -17.63 21.89
N GLY A 352 0.57 -16.73 20.88
CA GLY A 352 -0.13 -15.46 20.94
C GLY A 352 0.62 -14.32 21.64
N ARG A 353 1.89 -14.51 22.02
CA ARG A 353 2.73 -13.48 22.67
C ARG A 353 3.84 -13.04 21.73
N GLY A 354 4.04 -11.73 21.59
CA GLY A 354 5.11 -11.18 20.77
C GLY A 354 6.50 -11.48 21.34
N LYS A 355 7.43 -11.84 20.45
CA LYS A 355 8.88 -11.93 20.66
C LYS A 355 9.56 -11.21 19.50
N GLY A 356 10.56 -10.37 19.78
CA GLY A 356 11.27 -9.58 18.77
C GLY A 356 12.77 -9.79 18.80
#